data_AF-A0AAD7KB82-F1
#
_entry.id   AF-A0AAD7KB82-F1
#
_cell.length_a   1.000
_cell.length_b   1.000
_cell.length_c   1.000
_cell.angle_alpha   90.00
_cell.angle_beta   90.00
_cell.angle_gamma   90.00
#
_symmetry.space_group_name_H-M   'P 1'
#
loop_
_entity.id
_entity.type
_entity.pdbx_description
1 polymer ?
#
loop_
_entity_poly.entity_id
_entity_poly.type
_entity_poly.pdbx_seq_one_letter_code
_entity_poly.pdbx_strand_id
1 'polypeptide(L)'
;QVSRENRLCRFCKAEIETPEHALITCTSSEALVKLRKNFLGQLFLKCPHLQRRLVEESNTDFLKSMIYSRPSIALVAKFAHDVLQVFYAIPVLHP
;
A
#
# COMPACT_ATOMS: atom_id res chain seq x y z
N GLN A 1 -2.04 23.44 11.15
CA GLN A 1 -1.78 21.98 11.02
C GLN A 1 -2.83 21.40 10.07
N VAL A 2 -2.45 20.79 8.94
CA VAL A 2 -3.44 20.23 7.99
C VAL A 2 -4.04 18.95 8.58
N SER A 3 -5.38 18.87 8.57
CA SER A 3 -6.11 17.69 9.03
C SER A 3 -5.77 16.47 8.18
N ARG A 4 -5.75 15.27 8.77
CA ARG A 4 -5.18 14.07 8.14
C ARG A 4 -5.88 13.72 6.82
N GLU A 5 -7.20 13.89 6.79
CA GLU A 5 -8.06 13.70 5.63
C GLU A 5 -7.76 14.65 4.46
N ASN A 6 -7.03 15.75 4.70
CA ASN A 6 -6.65 16.73 3.69
C ASN A 6 -5.15 16.69 3.37
N ARG A 7 -4.40 15.71 3.89
CA ARG A 7 -2.97 15.59 3.62
C ARG A 7 -2.74 14.90 2.28
N LEU A 8 -2.18 15.63 1.34
CA LEU A 8 -1.69 15.06 0.10
C LEU A 8 -0.55 14.06 0.39
N CYS A 9 -0.47 13.02 -0.43
CA CYS A 9 0.59 12.05 -0.44
C CYS A 9 1.95 12.72 -0.57
N ARG A 10 2.88 12.38 0.34
CA ARG A 10 4.24 12.93 0.36
C ARG A 10 5.02 12.71 -0.94
N PHE A 11 4.64 11.71 -1.74
CA PHE A 11 5.28 11.40 -3.01
C PHE A 11 4.59 12.08 -4.18
N CYS A 12 3.33 11.72 -4.48
CA CYS A 12 2.67 12.20 -5.69
C CYS A 12 2.16 13.63 -5.60
N LYS A 13 1.90 14.14 -4.37
CA LYS A 13 1.31 15.46 -4.11
C LYS A 13 0.00 15.73 -4.88
N ALA A 14 -0.69 14.69 -5.31
CA ALA A 14 -1.90 14.77 -6.14
C ALA A 14 -3.12 14.11 -5.46
N GLU A 15 -2.90 13.04 -4.70
CA GLU A 15 -3.94 12.28 -4.02
C GLU A 15 -3.79 12.40 -2.49
N ILE A 16 -4.86 12.14 -1.74
CA ILE A 16 -4.79 12.09 -0.27
C ILE A 16 -3.92 10.88 0.18
N GLU A 17 -3.09 11.08 1.19
CA GLU A 17 -2.26 10.03 1.80
C GLU A 17 -3.12 9.05 2.63
N THR A 18 -3.76 8.10 1.95
CA THR A 18 -4.48 6.99 2.59
C THR A 18 -3.66 5.68 2.53
N PRO A 19 -3.97 4.68 3.38
CA PRO A 19 -3.35 3.35 3.28
C PRO A 19 -3.55 2.71 1.91
N GLU A 20 -4.73 2.83 1.31
CA GLU A 20 -5.02 2.34 -0.05
C GLU A 20 -4.07 2.97 -1.06
N HIS A 21 -3.90 4.29 -0.99
CA HIS A 21 -2.99 5.00 -1.88
C HIS A 21 -1.54 4.56 -1.66
N ALA A 22 -1.06 4.61 -0.43
CA ALA A 22 0.33 4.28 -0.09
C ALA A 22 0.69 2.84 -0.47
N LEU A 23 -0.17 1.87 -0.13
CA LEU A 23 0.10 0.45 -0.31
C LEU A 23 -0.17 0.00 -1.74
N ILE A 24 -1.24 0.46 -2.40
CA ILE A 24 -1.74 -0.16 -3.64
C ILE A 24 -1.56 0.71 -4.89
N THR A 25 -1.78 2.03 -4.82
CA THR A 25 -1.87 2.84 -6.05
C THR A 25 -0.73 3.82 -6.29
N CYS A 26 -0.05 4.32 -5.26
CA CYS A 26 0.99 5.33 -5.44
C CYS A 26 2.15 4.79 -6.29
N THR A 27 2.45 5.45 -7.41
CA THR A 27 3.55 5.06 -8.32
C THR A 27 4.68 6.09 -8.38
N SER A 28 4.57 7.19 -7.63
CA SER A 28 5.52 8.31 -7.67
C SER A 28 6.86 8.04 -6.98
N SER A 29 7.08 6.82 -6.47
CA SER A 29 8.37 6.39 -5.91
C SER A 29 8.71 5.01 -6.45
N GLU A 30 9.87 4.89 -7.08
CA GLU A 30 10.39 3.61 -7.59
C GLU A 30 10.52 2.57 -6.48
N ALA A 31 10.90 3.01 -5.27
CA ALA A 31 10.99 2.14 -4.10
C ALA A 31 9.63 1.52 -3.74
N LEU A 32 8.55 2.32 -3.78
CA LEU A 32 7.19 1.84 -3.53
C LEU A 32 6.73 0.87 -4.62
N VAL A 33 6.99 1.19 -5.89
CA VAL A 33 6.65 0.32 -7.02
C VAL A 33 7.38 -1.03 -6.91
N LYS A 34 8.67 -1.02 -6.56
CA LYS A 34 9.47 -2.23 -6.38
C LYS A 34 8.98 -3.07 -5.21
N LEU A 35 8.71 -2.45 -4.06
CA LEU A 35 8.14 -3.13 -2.88
C LEU A 35 6.81 -3.78 -3.22
N ARG A 36 5.90 -3.05 -3.87
CA ARG A 36 4.58 -3.56 -4.28
C ARG A 36 4.70 -4.73 -5.25
N LYS A 37 5.54 -4.61 -6.28
CA LYS A 37 5.74 -5.70 -7.26
C LYS A 37 6.25 -6.98 -6.59
N ASN A 38 7.24 -6.87 -5.70
CA ASN A 38 7.78 -8.01 -4.96
C ASN A 38 6.71 -8.62 -4.03
N PHE A 39 6.02 -7.78 -3.27
CA PHE A 39 4.94 -8.20 -2.37
C PHE A 39 3.83 -8.94 -3.12
N LEU A 40 3.29 -8.35 -4.20
CA LEU A 40 2.22 -8.97 -4.98
C LEU A 40 2.66 -10.29 -5.61
N GLY A 41 3.90 -10.39 -6.10
CA GLY A 41 4.46 -11.65 -6.60
C GLY A 41 4.45 -12.75 -5.52
N GLN A 42 4.94 -12.46 -4.32
CA GLN A 42 4.94 -13.42 -3.21
C GLN A 42 3.52 -13.74 -2.72
N LEU A 43 2.65 -12.73 -2.68
CA LEU A 43 1.26 -12.88 -2.24
C LEU A 43 0.50 -13.82 -3.18
N PHE A 44 0.63 -13.63 -4.49
CA PHE A 44 -0.08 -14.45 -5.47
C PHE A 44 0.46 -15.87 -5.57
N LEU A 45 1.75 -16.09 -5.28
CA LEU A 45 2.28 -17.45 -5.12
C LEU A 45 1.68 -18.17 -3.91
N LYS A 46 1.46 -17.46 -2.80
CA LYS A 46 0.89 -18.04 -1.57
C LYS A 46 -0.63 -18.13 -1.58
N CYS A 47 -1.30 -17.18 -2.23
CA CYS A 47 -2.75 -17.02 -2.25
C CYS A 47 -3.21 -16.63 -3.67
N PRO A 48 -3.20 -17.56 -4.64
CA PRO A 48 -3.49 -17.26 -6.04
C PRO A 48 -4.87 -16.63 -6.28
N HIS A 49 -5.86 -16.96 -5.44
CA HIS A 49 -7.21 -16.39 -5.51
C HIS A 49 -7.23 -14.86 -5.30
N LEU A 50 -6.22 -14.29 -4.64
CA LEU A 50 -6.11 -12.84 -4.44
C LEU A 50 -5.73 -12.10 -5.73
N GLN A 51 -5.15 -12.78 -6.72
CA GLN A 51 -4.78 -12.14 -7.98
C GLN A 51 -6.02 -11.61 -8.73
N ARG A 52 -7.09 -12.41 -8.76
CA ARG A 52 -8.36 -12.01 -9.35
C ARG A 52 -8.98 -10.83 -8.58
N ARG A 53 -8.96 -10.91 -7.25
CA ARG A 53 -9.50 -9.88 -6.36
C ARG A 53 -8.83 -8.52 -6.52
N LEU A 54 -7.53 -8.46 -6.83
CA LEU A 54 -6.85 -7.19 -7.11
C LEU A 54 -7.52 -6.41 -8.27
N VAL A 55 -8.10 -7.11 -9.24
CA VAL A 55 -8.75 -6.50 -10.41
C VAL A 55 -10.24 -6.24 -10.16
N GLU A 56 -10.90 -7.11 -9.39
CA GLU A 56 -12.36 -7.08 -9.18
C GLU A 56 -12.79 -6.24 -7.97
N GLU A 57 -11.94 -6.11 -6.95
CA GLU A 57 -12.28 -5.44 -5.70
C GLU A 57 -11.81 -3.99 -5.69
N SER A 58 -12.50 -3.17 -4.89
CA SER A 58 -11.97 -1.86 -4.52
C SER A 58 -10.64 -2.02 -3.76
N ASN A 59 -9.77 -1.01 -3.78
CA ASN A 59 -8.51 -1.09 -3.02
C ASN A 59 -8.74 -1.41 -1.53
N THR A 60 -9.77 -0.80 -0.93
CA THR A 60 -10.12 -1.03 0.47
C THR A 60 -10.55 -2.48 0.70
N ASP A 61 -11.36 -3.05 -0.19
CA ASP A 61 -11.80 -4.45 -0.04
C ASP A 61 -10.68 -5.44 -0.34
N PHE A 62 -9.82 -5.13 -1.30
CA PHE A 62 -8.60 -5.89 -1.53
C PHE A 62 -7.68 -5.91 -0.31
N LEU A 63 -7.47 -4.76 0.36
CA LEU A 63 -6.73 -4.69 1.62
C LEU A 63 -7.33 -5.62 2.69
N LYS A 64 -8.65 -5.67 2.82
CA LYS A 64 -9.33 -6.59 3.75
C LYS A 64 -9.13 -8.05 3.35
N SER A 65 -9.26 -8.37 2.07
CA SER A 65 -9.06 -9.72 1.52
C SER A 65 -7.67 -10.26 1.84
N MET A 66 -6.64 -9.41 1.77
CA MET A 66 -5.26 -9.79 2.06
C MET A 66 -5.02 -10.19 3.52
N ILE A 67 -5.76 -9.63 4.48
CA ILE A 67 -5.58 -9.93 5.92
C ILE A 67 -6.52 -11.02 6.42
N TYR A 68 -7.50 -11.44 5.62
CA TYR A 68 -8.44 -12.49 5.99
C TYR A 68 -7.80 -13.89 6.01
N SER A 69 -6.79 -14.12 5.17
CA SER A 69 -6.07 -15.39 5.06
C SER A 69 -4.88 -15.42 6.03
N ARG A 70 -4.89 -16.33 7.01
CA ARG A 70 -3.77 -16.46 7.99
C ARG A 70 -2.38 -16.57 7.34
N PRO A 71 -2.19 -17.33 6.24
CA PRO A 71 -0.90 -17.41 5.55
C PRO A 71 -0.36 -16.09 4.99
N SER A 72 -1.21 -15.10 4.70
CA SER A 72 -0.77 -13.82 4.11
C SER A 72 -0.53 -12.73 5.15
N ILE A 73 -1.04 -12.84 6.38
CA ILE A 73 -0.93 -11.79 7.41
C ILE A 73 0.51 -11.35 7.63
N ALA A 74 1.45 -12.28 7.82
CA ALA A 74 2.86 -11.94 8.05
C ALA A 74 3.49 -11.22 6.86
N LEU A 75 3.13 -11.63 5.63
CA LEU A 75 3.61 -11.02 4.40
C LEU A 75 3.05 -9.60 4.23
N VAL A 76 1.75 -9.40 4.51
CA VAL A 76 1.06 -8.10 4.45
C VAL A 76 1.61 -7.16 5.51
N ALA A 77 1.82 -7.64 6.74
CA ALA A 77 2.37 -6.84 7.82
C ALA A 77 3.79 -6.35 7.50
N LYS A 78 4.65 -7.25 6.98
CA LYS A 78 5.99 -6.87 6.52
C LYS A 78 5.93 -5.83 5.40
N PHE A 79 5.09 -6.04 4.40
CA PHE A 79 4.93 -5.09 3.30
C PHE A 79 4.47 -3.71 3.78
N ALA A 80 3.45 -3.66 4.65
CA ALA A 80 2.97 -2.42 5.22
C ALA A 80 4.05 -1.69 6.01
N HIS A 81 4.83 -2.43 6.82
CA HIS A 81 5.97 -1.86 7.54
C HIS A 81 7.02 -1.28 6.58
N ASP A 82 7.43 -2.04 5.56
CA ASP A 82 8.46 -1.61 4.60
C ASP A 82 7.99 -0.35 3.82
N VAL A 83 6.71 -0.26 3.46
CA VAL A 83 6.13 0.95 2.84
C VAL A 83 6.14 2.13 3.82
N LEU A 84 5.75 1.93 5.07
CA LEU A 84 5.77 3.00 6.08
C LEU A 84 7.18 3.56 6.30
N GLN A 85 8.22 2.72 6.28
CA GLN A 85 9.60 3.19 6.35
C GLN A 85 9.95 4.13 5.18
N VAL A 86 9.50 3.80 3.97
CA VAL A 86 9.70 4.66 2.80
C VAL A 86 8.99 6.01 2.97
N PHE A 87 7.75 6.02 3.48
CA PHE A 87 7.02 7.27 3.75
C PHE A 87 7.62 8.10 4.89
N TYR A 88 8.11 7.46 5.94
CA TYR A 88 8.72 8.14 7.10
C TYR A 88 10.10 8.72 6.79
N ALA A 89 10.79 8.21 5.77
CA ALA A 89 12.02 8.83 5.27
C ALA A 89 11.77 10.19 4.57
N ILE A 90 10.51 10.50 4.22
CA ILE A 90 10.13 11.77 3.60
C ILE A 90 9.51 12.70 4.64
N PRO A 91 10.03 13.94 4.80
CA PRO A 91 9.45 14.93 5.69
C PRO A 91 7.96 15.15 5.35
N VAL A 92 7.12 15.22 6.38
CA VAL A 92 5.75 15.70 6.21
C VAL A 92 5.85 17.16 5.79
N LEU A 93 5.35 17.50 4.61
CA LEU A 93 5.25 18.90 4.20
C LEU A 93 4.16 19.55 5.06
N HIS A 94 4.59 20.44 5.95
CA HIS A 94 3.70 21.38 6.64
C HIS A 94 3.61 22.64 5.76
N PRO A 95 2.41 23.21 5.54
CA PRO A 95 2.29 24.53 4.92
C PRO A 95 2.95 25.61 5.78
#